data_AF-A0A2V7NZ35-F1
#
_entry.id   AF-A0A2V7NZ35-F1
#
_cell.length_a   1.000
_cell.length_b   1.000
_cell.length_c   1.000
_cell.angle_alpha   90.00
_cell.angle_beta   90.00
_cell.angle_gamma   90.00
#
_symmetry.space_group_name_H-M   'P 1'
#
loop_
_entity.id
_entity.type
_entity.pdbx_description
1 polymer ?
#
loop_
_entity_poly.entity_id
_entity_poly.type
_entity_poly.pdbx_seq_one_letter_code
_entity_poly.pdbx_strand_id
1 'polypeptide(L)'
;MICHACGAALSPTARFCHKCGAAVSAASQGSAGWQAGLPWAVAGAAVGALLTVVALRLGSSSGAGMGEAGGGGDGPPPASRLPAPDISQMSPEEQARRLFDRVVGLAERGAQDSVRFFLPMALGAYAQLPALDLDARYDIGVLHLAGGDGAGALAQADTILRTVPTHLYGFMLRARAYELVRDAPRARRAYAGFLRYETAERTRRRPEYAEHQNTIDAFHADAVRATGGKAS
;
A
#
# COMPACT_ATOMS: atom_id res chain seq x y z
N MET A 1 -13.41 33.01 17.71
CA MET A 1 -14.07 31.69 17.59
C MET A 1 -13.20 30.64 18.25
N ILE A 2 -13.79 29.71 19.01
CA ILE A 2 -13.07 28.66 19.74
C ILE A 2 -13.30 27.30 19.07
N CYS A 3 -12.29 26.45 19.09
CA CYS A 3 -12.41 25.09 18.57
C CYS A 3 -13.35 24.27 19.46
N HIS A 4 -14.40 23.69 18.89
CA HIS A 4 -15.35 22.85 19.62
C HIS A 4 -14.71 21.55 20.16
N ALA A 5 -13.61 21.09 19.55
CA ALA A 5 -12.94 19.86 19.94
C ALA A 5 -11.90 20.05 21.07
N CYS A 6 -11.29 21.22 21.21
CA CYS A 6 -10.18 21.41 22.17
C CYS A 6 -10.13 22.77 22.87
N GLY A 7 -11.08 23.67 22.61
CA GLY A 7 -11.18 24.99 23.25
C GLY A 7 -10.14 26.03 22.79
N ALA A 8 -9.24 25.71 21.87
CA ALA A 8 -8.23 26.65 21.38
C ALA A 8 -8.84 27.82 20.59
N ALA A 9 -8.25 29.01 20.72
CA ALA A 9 -8.62 30.17 19.91
C ALA A 9 -8.25 29.94 18.44
N LEU A 10 -9.19 30.22 17.54
CA LEU A 10 -9.05 30.04 16.10
C LEU A 10 -8.99 31.40 15.38
N SER A 11 -8.17 31.46 14.32
CA SER A 11 -8.18 32.58 13.38
C SER A 11 -9.53 32.62 12.63
N PRO A 12 -10.08 33.82 12.30
CA PRO A 12 -11.38 33.97 11.63
C PRO A 12 -11.49 33.26 10.27
N THR A 13 -10.38 32.96 9.60
CA THR A 13 -10.33 32.28 8.30
C THR A 13 -9.86 30.83 8.37
N ALA A 14 -9.62 30.30 9.58
CA ALA A 14 -9.10 28.94 9.75
C ALA A 14 -10.17 27.89 9.43
N ARG A 15 -9.92 27.07 8.40
CA ARG A 15 -10.74 25.88 8.07
C ARG A 15 -10.50 24.70 9.02
N PHE A 16 -9.34 24.68 9.67
CA PHE A 16 -8.92 23.63 10.61
C PHE A 16 -8.21 24.23 11.83
N CYS A 17 -8.33 23.58 12.98
CA CYS A 17 -7.64 23.97 14.20
C CYS A 17 -6.14 23.65 14.11
N HIS A 18 -5.28 24.67 14.26
CA HIS A 18 -3.83 24.49 14.28
C HIS A 18 -3.33 23.64 15.46
N LYS A 19 -4.10 23.55 16.55
CA LYS A 19 -3.69 22.84 17.78
C LYS A 19 -4.09 21.37 17.79
N CYS A 20 -5.25 21.00 17.24
CA CYS A 20 -5.77 19.62 17.30
C CYS A 20 -6.22 19.05 15.95
N GLY A 21 -6.15 19.83 14.86
CA GLY A 21 -6.52 19.39 13.51
C GLY A 21 -8.02 19.32 13.21
N ALA A 22 -8.90 19.56 14.19
CA ALA A 22 -10.34 19.49 13.98
C ALA A 22 -10.83 20.50 12.93
N ALA A 23 -11.66 20.05 12.00
CA ALA A 23 -12.29 20.91 11.00
C ALA A 23 -13.26 21.89 11.68
N VAL A 24 -13.23 23.15 11.27
CA VAL A 24 -14.10 24.18 11.82
C VAL A 24 -15.28 24.31 10.85
N SER A 25 -16.40 23.67 11.20
CA SER A 25 -17.59 23.61 10.35
C SER A 25 -18.08 25.00 9.96
N ALA A 26 -18.03 25.32 8.67
CA ALA A 26 -18.80 26.42 8.10
C ALA A 26 -20.22 25.90 7.81
N ALA A 27 -21.21 26.42 8.53
CA ALA A 27 -22.61 26.40 8.08
C ALA A 27 -22.73 27.25 6.80
N SER A 28 -23.53 26.98 5.77
CA SER A 28 -24.58 25.99 5.47
C SER A 28 -24.93 26.11 3.97
N GLN A 29 -25.51 25.04 3.40
CA GLN A 29 -26.45 24.97 2.25
C GLN A 29 -26.50 23.49 1.86
N GLY A 30 -27.52 22.68 2.16
CA GLY A 30 -28.95 22.89 2.01
C GLY A 30 -29.46 21.61 1.36
N SER A 31 -29.79 20.58 2.15
CA SER A 31 -30.39 19.34 1.62
C SER A 31 -31.86 19.60 1.32
N ALA A 32 -32.10 20.25 0.18
CA ALA A 32 -33.40 20.22 -0.48
C ALA A 32 -33.71 18.77 -0.86
N GLY A 33 -34.90 18.33 -0.46
CA GLY A 33 -35.38 16.97 -0.66
C GLY A 33 -35.31 16.52 -2.11
N TRP A 34 -34.90 15.27 -2.29
CA TRP A 34 -34.99 14.59 -3.58
C TRP A 34 -36.45 14.18 -3.78
N GLN A 35 -37.23 15.15 -4.27
CA GLN A 35 -38.52 14.91 -4.88
C GLN A 35 -38.29 14.02 -6.12
N ALA A 36 -39.07 12.95 -6.18
CA ALA A 36 -39.08 11.98 -7.25
C ALA A 36 -39.36 12.62 -8.62
N GLY A 37 -38.59 12.18 -9.62
CA GLY A 37 -38.80 12.47 -11.03
C GLY A 37 -38.08 11.42 -11.90
N LEU A 38 -38.89 10.52 -12.47
CA LEU A 38 -38.65 9.45 -13.48
C LEU A 38 -37.57 9.74 -14.58
N PRO A 39 -37.10 8.77 -15.43
CA PRO A 39 -37.61 7.42 -15.72
C PRO A 39 -36.52 6.37 -16.12
N TRP A 40 -35.85 5.66 -15.21
CA TRP A 40 -35.05 4.45 -15.57
C TRP A 40 -35.42 3.22 -14.71
N ALA A 41 -36.69 3.09 -14.37
CA ALA A 41 -37.21 2.06 -13.46
C ALA A 41 -37.26 0.62 -14.05
N VAL A 42 -36.58 0.34 -15.17
CA VAL A 42 -36.66 -0.99 -15.82
C VAL A 42 -35.40 -1.85 -15.57
N ALA A 43 -34.30 -1.28 -15.06
CA ALA A 43 -33.09 -2.07 -14.74
C ALA A 43 -33.03 -2.60 -13.29
N GLY A 44 -33.93 -2.18 -12.39
CA GLY A 44 -33.89 -2.55 -10.97
C GLY A 44 -34.65 -3.84 -10.60
N ALA A 45 -35.62 -4.26 -11.43
CA ALA A 45 -36.51 -5.37 -11.08
C ALA A 45 -35.84 -6.75 -11.11
N ALA A 46 -34.82 -6.94 -11.96
CA ALA A 46 -34.09 -8.23 -12.04
C ALA A 46 -33.10 -8.43 -10.88
N VAL A 47 -32.49 -7.35 -10.38
CA VAL A 47 -31.53 -7.40 -9.26
C VAL A 47 -32.24 -7.61 -7.92
N GLY A 48 -33.42 -7.00 -7.73
CA GLY A 48 -34.23 -7.19 -6.53
C GLY A 48 -34.72 -8.63 -6.35
N ALA A 49 -35.12 -9.30 -7.43
CA ALA A 49 -35.56 -10.70 -7.39
C ALA A 49 -34.40 -11.68 -7.16
N LEU A 50 -33.18 -11.36 -7.61
CA LEU A 50 -32.01 -12.20 -7.39
C LEU A 50 -31.54 -12.13 -5.92
N LEU A 51 -31.60 -10.94 -5.30
CA LEU A 51 -31.21 -10.73 -3.91
C LEU A 51 -32.17 -11.40 -2.91
N THR A 52 -33.47 -11.44 -3.20
CA THR A 52 -34.45 -12.13 -2.36
C THR A 52 -34.27 -13.65 -2.38
N VAL A 53 -33.93 -14.25 -3.52
CA VAL A 53 -33.66 -15.69 -3.63
C VAL A 53 -32.37 -16.09 -2.88
N VAL A 54 -31.33 -15.26 -2.91
CA VAL A 54 -30.07 -15.50 -2.17
C VAL A 54 -30.30 -15.38 -0.66
N ALA A 55 -31.08 -14.40 -0.20
CA ALA A 55 -31.41 -14.24 1.22
C ALA A 55 -32.21 -15.43 1.77
N LEU A 56 -33.13 -16.00 0.97
CA LEU A 56 -33.93 -17.17 1.37
C LEU A 56 -33.11 -18.48 1.38
N ARG A 57 -32.00 -18.56 0.64
CA ARG A 57 -31.12 -19.74 0.60
C ARG A 57 -30.05 -19.75 1.69
N LEU A 58 -29.68 -18.59 2.24
CA LEU A 58 -28.71 -18.48 3.35
C LEU A 58 -29.38 -18.48 4.74
N GLY A 59 -30.69 -18.24 4.83
CA GLY A 59 -31.43 -18.18 6.11
C GLY A 59 -31.85 -19.52 6.71
N SER A 60 -31.50 -20.66 6.11
CA SER A 60 -31.93 -21.99 6.60
C SER A 60 -30.90 -22.72 7.45
N SER A 61 -29.80 -22.06 7.86
CA SER A 61 -28.83 -22.64 8.79
C SER A 61 -28.64 -21.74 10.01
N SER A 62 -28.90 -22.33 11.18
CA SER A 62 -28.57 -21.86 12.54
C SER A 62 -29.59 -20.85 13.11
N GLY A 63 -30.31 -21.13 14.19
CA GLY A 63 -29.89 -21.88 15.38
C GLY A 63 -29.66 -20.87 16.50
N ALA A 64 -30.66 -20.79 17.39
CA ALA A 64 -30.79 -19.99 18.60
C ALA A 64 -29.51 -19.40 19.25
N GLY A 65 -29.56 -18.11 19.56
CA GLY A 65 -28.65 -17.43 20.48
C GLY A 65 -29.19 -16.03 20.82
N MET A 66 -29.84 -15.93 21.98
CA MET A 66 -30.47 -14.73 22.54
C MET A 66 -29.42 -13.73 23.06
N GLY A 67 -29.60 -12.45 22.72
CA GLY A 67 -29.37 -11.28 23.57
C GLY A 67 -27.94 -10.85 23.90
N GLU A 68 -27.54 -9.67 23.42
CA GLU A 68 -27.35 -8.50 24.29
C GLU A 68 -27.13 -7.24 23.44
N ALA A 69 -27.87 -6.19 23.78
CA ALA A 69 -27.68 -4.85 23.22
C ALA A 69 -26.41 -4.23 23.83
N GLY A 70 -25.44 -3.90 22.98
CA GLY A 70 -24.24 -3.14 23.34
C GLY A 70 -24.15 -1.88 22.48
N GLY A 71 -24.31 -0.72 23.12
CA GLY A 71 -24.42 0.59 22.48
C GLY A 71 -23.21 1.01 21.64
N GLY A 72 -23.51 1.89 20.67
CA GLY A 72 -22.53 2.63 19.91
C GLY A 72 -21.62 3.45 20.82
N GLY A 73 -20.34 3.11 20.82
CA GLY A 73 -19.29 3.92 21.42
C GLY A 73 -18.48 4.59 20.32
N ASP A 74 -18.63 5.92 20.19
CA ASP A 74 -17.61 6.81 19.64
C ASP A 74 -16.40 6.82 20.58
N GLY A 75 -15.68 5.70 20.62
CA GLY A 75 -14.42 5.57 21.34
C GLY A 75 -13.24 5.84 20.40
N PRO A 76 -12.18 6.54 20.85
CA PRO A 76 -10.93 6.59 20.10
C PRO A 76 -10.43 5.16 19.83
N PRO A 77 -9.79 4.90 18.66
CA PRO A 77 -9.30 3.57 18.33
C PRO A 77 -8.39 3.06 19.45
N PRO A 78 -8.39 1.75 19.74
CA PRO A 78 -7.58 1.21 20.82
C PRO A 78 -6.11 1.56 20.58
N ALA A 79 -5.56 2.45 21.41
CA ALA A 79 -4.14 2.73 21.43
C ALA A 79 -3.40 1.42 21.71
N SER A 80 -2.49 1.04 20.82
CA SER A 80 -1.57 -0.06 21.09
C SER A 80 -0.83 0.26 22.39
N ARG A 81 -1.01 -0.57 23.42
CA ARG A 81 -0.40 -0.39 24.75
C ARG A 81 1.08 -0.79 24.79
N LEU A 82 1.67 -1.10 23.63
CA LEU A 82 3.09 -1.35 23.52
C LEU A 82 3.78 -0.01 23.25
N PRO A 83 4.77 0.39 24.07
CA PRO A 83 5.56 1.58 23.78
C PRO A 83 6.15 1.46 22.36
N ALA A 84 6.11 2.56 21.61
CA ALA A 84 6.79 2.62 20.32
C ALA A 84 8.28 2.29 20.57
N PRO A 85 8.89 1.39 19.77
CA PRO A 85 10.31 1.08 19.91
C PRO A 85 11.15 2.36 19.89
N ASP A 86 12.09 2.51 20.81
CA ASP A 86 13.02 3.63 20.80
C ASP A 86 14.03 3.44 19.65
N ILE A 87 13.81 4.19 18.57
CA ILE A 87 14.62 4.16 17.36
C ILE A 87 15.85 5.08 17.44
N SER A 88 16.00 5.88 18.50
CA SER A 88 17.09 6.85 18.63
C SER A 88 18.43 6.22 18.99
N GLN A 89 18.41 4.97 19.47
CA GLN A 89 19.58 4.19 19.87
C GLN A 89 20.03 3.17 18.80
N MET A 90 19.34 3.10 17.66
CA MET A 90 19.64 2.16 16.58
C MET A 90 20.66 2.76 15.59
N SER A 91 21.35 1.91 14.83
CA SER A 91 22.14 2.41 13.69
C SER A 91 21.21 3.04 12.63
N PRO A 92 21.70 3.98 11.81
CA PRO A 92 20.92 4.53 10.70
C PRO A 92 20.33 3.45 9.77
N GLU A 93 21.09 2.40 9.48
CA GLU A 93 20.69 1.27 8.65
C GLU A 93 19.56 0.47 9.31
N GLU A 94 19.68 0.15 10.61
CA GLU A 94 18.66 -0.56 11.37
C GLU A 94 17.36 0.26 11.46
N GLN A 95 17.48 1.58 11.63
CA GLN A 95 16.33 2.48 11.63
C GLN A 95 15.61 2.47 10.27
N ALA A 96 16.36 2.59 9.17
CA ALA A 96 15.81 2.53 7.82
C ALA A 96 15.10 1.19 7.55
N ARG A 97 15.75 0.07 7.90
CA ARG A 97 15.19 -1.28 7.74
C ARG A 97 13.90 -1.49 8.54
N ARG A 98 13.82 -1.01 9.78
CA ARG A 98 12.57 -1.12 10.56
C ARG A 98 11.43 -0.33 9.96
N LEU A 99 11.71 0.86 9.44
CA LEU A 99 10.70 1.68 8.76
C LEU A 99 10.27 1.02 7.44
N PHE A 100 11.20 0.40 6.72
CA PHE A 100 10.92 -0.42 5.55
C PHE A 100 9.96 -1.57 5.88
N ASP A 101 10.32 -2.43 6.84
CA ASP A 101 9.49 -3.57 7.27
C ASP A 101 8.08 -3.13 7.67
N ARG A 102 7.99 -1.97 8.34
CA ARG A 102 6.72 -1.38 8.75
C ARG A 102 5.88 -1.00 7.54
N VAL A 103 6.44 -0.28 6.57
CA VAL A 103 5.72 0.18 5.38
C VAL A 103 5.30 -1.00 4.51
N VAL A 104 6.20 -1.94 4.23
CA VAL A 104 5.91 -3.12 3.40
C VAL A 104 4.82 -3.97 4.05
N GLY A 105 4.95 -4.29 5.35
CA GLY A 105 3.94 -5.06 6.05
C GLY A 105 2.57 -4.35 6.12
N LEU A 106 2.52 -3.01 6.15
CA LEU A 106 1.27 -2.26 6.04
C LEU A 106 0.66 -2.33 4.63
N ALA A 107 1.51 -2.22 3.60
CA ALA A 107 1.09 -2.30 2.21
C ALA A 107 0.49 -3.68 1.88
N GLU A 108 1.12 -4.76 2.36
CA GLU A 108 0.63 -6.14 2.19
C GLU A 108 -0.76 -6.36 2.82
N ARG A 109 -1.07 -5.66 3.92
CA ARG A 109 -2.40 -5.69 4.56
C ARG A 109 -3.40 -4.72 3.94
N GLY A 110 -3.03 -3.99 2.89
CA GLY A 110 -3.88 -2.99 2.25
C GLY A 110 -4.10 -1.71 3.06
N ALA A 111 -3.31 -1.46 4.11
CA ALA A 111 -3.46 -0.32 5.01
C ALA A 111 -2.86 0.97 4.43
N GLN A 112 -3.38 1.43 3.29
CA GLN A 112 -2.80 2.51 2.48
C GLN A 112 -2.72 3.87 3.19
N ASP A 113 -3.68 4.20 4.05
CA ASP A 113 -3.58 5.43 4.87
C ASP A 113 -2.38 5.41 5.81
N SER A 114 -2.05 4.23 6.37
CA SER A 114 -0.86 4.07 7.20
C SER A 114 0.41 4.06 6.36
N VAL A 115 0.41 3.45 5.17
CA VAL A 115 1.54 3.54 4.23
C VAL A 115 1.87 5.01 3.93
N ARG A 116 0.88 5.82 3.57
CA ARG A 116 1.05 7.25 3.26
C ARG A 116 1.62 8.03 4.46
N PHE A 117 1.30 7.64 5.68
CA PHE A 117 1.85 8.25 6.88
C PHE A 117 3.32 7.87 7.12
N PHE A 118 3.69 6.59 6.98
CA PHE A 118 5.03 6.11 7.32
C PHE A 118 6.05 6.23 6.17
N LEU A 119 5.59 6.26 4.92
CA LEU A 119 6.45 6.24 3.73
C LEU A 119 7.47 7.39 3.69
N PRO A 120 7.12 8.66 3.94
CA PRO A 120 8.11 9.75 3.92
C PRO A 120 9.20 9.57 4.98
N MET A 121 8.89 8.98 6.14
CA MET A 121 9.88 8.68 7.17
C MET A 121 10.83 7.57 6.72
N ALA A 122 10.32 6.51 6.10
CA ALA A 122 11.15 5.43 5.57
C ALA A 122 12.10 5.94 4.48
N LEU A 123 11.58 6.67 3.48
CA LEU A 123 12.41 7.27 2.42
C LEU A 123 13.44 8.26 2.98
N GLY A 124 13.04 9.04 3.99
CA GLY A 124 13.94 9.96 4.69
C GLY A 124 15.08 9.24 5.43
N ALA A 125 14.81 8.10 6.06
CA ALA A 125 15.84 7.30 6.72
C ALA A 125 16.88 6.75 5.73
N TYR A 126 16.45 6.21 4.59
CA TYR A 126 17.38 5.79 3.53
C TYR A 126 18.19 6.96 2.96
N ALA A 127 17.60 8.16 2.84
CA ALA A 127 18.31 9.35 2.35
C ALA A 127 19.43 9.84 3.29
N GLN A 128 19.44 9.39 4.55
CA GLN A 128 20.47 9.73 5.54
C GLN A 128 21.62 8.72 5.58
N LEU A 129 21.50 7.59 4.86
CA LEU A 129 22.57 6.59 4.82
C LEU A 129 23.80 7.16 4.10
N PRO A 130 25.02 6.85 4.59
CA PRO A 130 26.26 7.38 4.01
C PRO A 130 26.51 6.87 2.58
N ALA A 131 25.96 5.70 2.23
CA ALA A 131 25.98 5.13 0.91
C ALA A 131 24.72 4.30 0.66
N LEU A 132 24.31 4.23 -0.61
CA LEU A 132 23.22 3.37 -1.07
C LEU A 132 23.77 2.29 -2.00
N ASP A 133 23.90 1.08 -1.48
CA ASP A 133 24.21 -0.11 -2.26
C ASP A 133 22.99 -0.56 -3.09
N LEU A 134 23.12 -1.68 -3.80
CA LEU A 134 22.06 -2.18 -4.68
C LEU A 134 20.84 -2.69 -3.92
N ASP A 135 21.04 -3.19 -2.70
CA ASP A 135 19.99 -3.68 -1.82
C ASP A 135 19.16 -2.51 -1.28
N ALA A 136 19.80 -1.49 -0.72
CA ALA A 136 19.14 -0.27 -0.26
C ALA A 136 18.37 0.44 -1.39
N ARG A 137 18.88 0.41 -2.63
CA ARG A 137 18.16 0.94 -3.80
C ARG A 137 16.92 0.11 -4.13
N TYR A 138 16.99 -1.21 -3.99
CA TYR A 138 15.85 -2.08 -4.17
C TYR A 138 14.77 -1.79 -3.12
N ASP A 139 15.15 -1.65 -1.85
CA ASP A 139 14.24 -1.28 -0.77
C ASP A 139 13.53 0.05 -1.04
N ILE A 140 14.27 1.10 -1.43
CA ILE A 140 13.68 2.38 -1.82
C ILE A 140 12.69 2.19 -2.97
N GLY A 141 13.03 1.37 -3.97
CA GLY A 141 12.14 1.05 -5.08
C GLY A 141 10.85 0.37 -4.63
N VAL A 142 10.93 -0.57 -3.68
CA VAL A 142 9.78 -1.25 -3.09
C VAL A 142 8.93 -0.28 -2.25
N LEU A 143 9.54 0.66 -1.53
CA LEU A 143 8.83 1.73 -0.82
C LEU A 143 8.03 2.62 -1.79
N HIS A 144 8.62 3.00 -2.92
CA HIS A 144 7.91 3.72 -3.96
C HIS A 144 6.72 2.90 -4.51
N LEU A 145 6.90 1.61 -4.78
CA LEU A 145 5.80 0.73 -5.20
C LEU A 145 4.69 0.65 -4.15
N ALA A 146 5.04 0.53 -2.86
CA ALA A 146 4.07 0.49 -1.76
C ALA A 146 3.21 1.76 -1.70
N GLY A 147 3.81 2.92 -1.99
CA GLY A 147 3.12 4.21 -2.08
C GLY A 147 2.38 4.47 -3.40
N GLY A 148 2.41 3.54 -4.36
CA GLY A 148 1.83 3.75 -5.69
C GLY A 148 2.65 4.68 -6.60
N ASP A 149 3.93 4.88 -6.32
CA ASP A 149 4.86 5.65 -7.14
C ASP A 149 5.68 4.73 -8.06
N GLY A 150 5.12 4.41 -9.23
CA GLY A 150 5.82 3.61 -10.23
C GLY A 150 7.05 4.33 -10.82
N ALA A 151 7.04 5.66 -10.89
CA ALA A 151 8.14 6.44 -11.46
C ALA A 151 9.38 6.40 -10.55
N GLY A 152 9.20 6.57 -9.24
CA GLY A 152 10.27 6.41 -8.26
C GLY A 152 10.87 5.00 -8.27
N ALA A 153 10.03 3.98 -8.37
CA ALA A 153 10.48 2.59 -8.50
C ALA A 153 11.32 2.36 -9.78
N LEU A 154 10.89 2.91 -10.92
CA LEU A 154 11.65 2.84 -12.18
C LEU A 154 13.00 3.57 -12.08
N ALA A 155 13.06 4.71 -11.40
CA ALA A 155 14.32 5.44 -11.23
C ALA A 155 15.37 4.62 -10.44
N GLN A 156 14.93 3.88 -9.41
CA GLN A 156 15.83 2.97 -8.70
C GLN A 156 16.22 1.78 -9.56
N ALA A 157 15.26 1.18 -10.27
CA ALA A 157 15.52 0.07 -11.18
C ALA A 157 16.54 0.44 -12.27
N ASP A 158 16.42 1.62 -12.86
CA ASP A 158 17.34 2.12 -13.88
C ASP A 158 18.73 2.36 -13.31
N THR A 159 18.83 2.81 -12.06
CA THR A 159 20.13 2.97 -11.40
C THR A 159 20.79 1.62 -11.13
N ILE A 160 20.03 0.65 -10.62
CA ILE A 160 20.52 -0.72 -10.40
C ILE A 160 21.04 -1.32 -11.72
N LEU A 161 20.28 -1.19 -12.81
CA LEU A 161 20.64 -1.76 -14.10
C LEU A 161 21.73 -0.97 -14.84
N ARG A 162 21.95 0.31 -14.52
CA ARG A 162 23.16 1.01 -14.99
C ARG A 162 24.41 0.49 -14.30
N THR A 163 24.33 0.16 -13.01
CA THR A 163 25.46 -0.36 -12.23
C THR A 163 25.74 -1.83 -12.57
N VAL A 164 24.70 -2.67 -12.62
CA VAL A 164 24.78 -4.09 -12.96
C VAL A 164 23.66 -4.42 -13.96
N PRO A 165 23.94 -4.44 -15.27
CA PRO A 165 22.91 -4.59 -16.32
C PRO A 165 22.06 -5.86 -16.26
N THR A 166 22.53 -6.87 -15.55
CA THR A 166 21.85 -8.17 -15.40
C THR A 166 21.19 -8.36 -14.05
N HIS A 167 21.22 -7.36 -13.15
CA HIS A 167 20.77 -7.51 -11.78
C HIS A 167 19.27 -7.79 -11.67
N LEU A 168 18.90 -8.78 -10.86
CA LEU A 168 17.51 -9.27 -10.78
C LEU A 168 16.54 -8.23 -10.23
N TYR A 169 16.94 -7.51 -9.16
CA TYR A 169 16.15 -6.44 -8.55
C TYR A 169 15.70 -5.35 -9.53
N GLY A 170 16.54 -5.01 -10.50
CA GLY A 170 16.17 -4.01 -11.50
C GLY A 170 15.01 -4.47 -12.40
N PHE A 171 15.01 -5.74 -12.80
CA PHE A 171 13.88 -6.30 -13.56
C PHE A 171 12.63 -6.45 -12.70
N MET A 172 12.80 -6.82 -11.43
CA MET A 172 11.70 -6.94 -10.47
C MET A 172 10.95 -5.62 -10.29
N LEU A 173 11.68 -4.54 -10.00
CA LEU A 173 11.10 -3.21 -9.86
C LEU A 173 10.43 -2.72 -11.15
N ARG A 174 11.08 -2.90 -12.30
CA ARG A 174 10.50 -2.53 -13.60
C ARG A 174 9.16 -3.24 -13.84
N ALA A 175 9.10 -4.55 -13.63
CA ALA A 175 7.87 -5.30 -13.84
C ALA A 175 6.73 -4.76 -12.97
N ARG A 176 6.95 -4.62 -11.66
CA ARG A 176 5.94 -4.12 -10.72
C ARG A 176 5.52 -2.68 -11.01
N ALA A 177 6.47 -1.81 -11.38
CA ALA A 177 6.15 -0.43 -11.75
C ALA A 177 5.28 -0.35 -13.01
N TYR A 178 5.57 -1.18 -14.02
CA TYR A 178 4.73 -1.24 -15.23
C TYR A 178 3.36 -1.88 -14.97
N GLU A 179 3.26 -2.86 -14.06
CA GLU A 179 1.98 -3.41 -13.61
C GLU A 179 1.09 -2.35 -12.96
N LEU A 180 1.68 -1.49 -12.12
CA LEU A 180 0.99 -0.42 -11.42
C LEU A 180 0.30 0.55 -12.39
N VAL A 181 0.95 0.88 -13.50
CA VAL A 181 0.41 1.76 -14.56
C VAL A 181 -0.30 0.99 -15.67
N ARG A 182 -0.56 -0.31 -15.48
CA ARG A 182 -1.26 -1.20 -16.43
C ARG A 182 -0.59 -1.31 -17.81
N ASP A 183 0.73 -1.13 -17.89
CA ASP A 183 1.52 -1.33 -19.10
C ASP A 183 1.97 -2.80 -19.24
N ALA A 184 1.04 -3.65 -19.66
CA ALA A 184 1.29 -5.09 -19.82
C ALA A 184 2.44 -5.44 -20.79
N PRO A 185 2.62 -4.74 -21.93
CA PRO A 185 3.78 -4.99 -22.79
C PRO A 185 5.13 -4.74 -22.11
N ARG A 186 5.30 -3.62 -21.39
CA ARG A 186 6.57 -3.34 -20.71
C ARG A 186 6.78 -4.22 -19.49
N ALA A 187 5.72 -4.53 -18.73
CA ALA A 187 5.79 -5.48 -17.62
C ALA A 187 6.26 -6.86 -18.09
N ARG A 188 5.68 -7.39 -19.18
CA ARG A 188 6.10 -8.68 -19.77
C ARG A 188 7.55 -8.68 -20.23
N ARG A 189 8.05 -7.57 -20.82
CA ARG A 189 9.46 -7.44 -21.18
C ARG A 189 10.39 -7.47 -19.97
N ALA A 190 9.99 -6.84 -18.85
CA ALA A 190 10.75 -6.88 -17.61
C ALA A 190 10.80 -8.30 -17.02
N TYR A 191 9.66 -9.00 -16.98
CA TYR A 191 9.62 -10.42 -16.57
C TYR A 191 10.50 -11.32 -17.45
N ALA A 192 10.45 -11.16 -18.77
CA ALA A 192 11.32 -11.91 -19.68
C ALA A 192 12.82 -11.59 -19.45
N GLY A 193 13.14 -10.32 -19.16
CA GLY A 193 14.49 -9.89 -18.79
C GLY A 193 14.99 -10.56 -17.51
N PHE A 194 14.16 -10.64 -16.47
CA PHE A 194 14.46 -11.37 -15.25
C PHE A 194 14.80 -12.84 -15.55
N LEU A 195 13.89 -13.56 -16.22
CA LEU A 195 14.06 -14.99 -16.51
C LEU A 195 15.33 -15.28 -17.34
N ARG A 196 15.66 -14.38 -18.28
CA ARG A 196 16.86 -14.51 -19.12
C ARG A 196 18.16 -14.53 -18.30
N TYR A 197 18.22 -13.75 -17.22
CA TYR A 197 19.47 -13.57 -16.45
C TYR A 197 19.47 -14.30 -15.11
N GLU A 198 18.33 -14.79 -14.65
CA GLU A 198 18.15 -15.40 -13.32
C GLU A 198 19.19 -16.47 -12.99
N THR A 199 19.34 -17.48 -13.83
CA THR A 199 20.29 -18.57 -13.57
C THR A 199 21.71 -18.05 -13.41
N ALA A 200 22.17 -17.20 -14.33
CA ALA A 200 23.51 -16.65 -14.32
C ALA A 200 23.76 -15.68 -13.14
N GLU A 201 22.74 -14.92 -12.73
CA GLU A 201 22.82 -14.07 -11.54
C GLU A 201 22.83 -14.87 -10.24
N ARG A 202 22.01 -15.92 -10.11
CA ARG A 202 21.99 -16.78 -8.92
C ARG A 202 23.33 -17.49 -8.71
N THR A 203 24.03 -17.87 -9.79
CA THR A 203 25.38 -18.44 -9.69
C THR A 203 26.41 -17.47 -9.10
N ARG A 204 26.18 -16.14 -9.18
CA ARG A 204 27.08 -15.14 -8.59
C ARG A 204 27.02 -15.08 -7.07
N ARG A 205 26.03 -15.71 -6.42
CA ARG A 205 25.89 -15.82 -4.96
C ARG A 205 26.04 -14.48 -4.23
N ARG A 206 25.38 -13.45 -4.76
CA ARG A 206 25.32 -12.14 -4.10
C ARG A 206 24.61 -12.30 -2.74
N PRO A 207 25.13 -11.70 -1.64
CA PRO A 207 24.52 -11.82 -0.31
C PRO A 207 23.03 -11.47 -0.29
N GLU A 208 22.66 -10.36 -0.95
CA GLU A 208 21.27 -9.88 -1.03
C GLU A 208 20.32 -10.92 -1.66
N TYR A 209 20.79 -11.71 -2.63
CA TYR A 209 19.97 -12.79 -3.20
C TYR A 209 19.71 -13.92 -2.21
N ALA A 210 20.64 -14.18 -1.29
CA ALA A 210 20.45 -15.17 -0.24
C ALA A 210 19.47 -14.67 0.84
N GLU A 211 19.52 -13.38 1.17
CA GLU A 211 18.61 -12.76 2.14
C GLU A 211 17.17 -12.69 1.60
N HIS A 212 17.01 -12.53 0.28
CA HIS A 212 15.71 -12.37 -0.37
C HIS A 212 15.27 -13.55 -1.26
N GLN A 213 15.74 -14.77 -0.98
CA GLN A 213 15.46 -15.96 -1.82
C GLN A 213 13.96 -16.15 -2.08
N ASN A 214 13.14 -16.10 -1.03
CA ASN A 214 11.69 -16.29 -1.15
C ASN A 214 11.04 -15.24 -2.07
N THR A 215 11.50 -13.99 -2.02
CA THR A 215 11.00 -12.91 -2.87
C THR A 215 11.36 -13.15 -4.34
N ILE A 216 12.60 -13.59 -4.60
CA ILE A 216 13.07 -13.89 -5.96
C ILE A 216 12.34 -15.13 -6.52
N ASP A 217 12.13 -16.16 -5.70
CA ASP A 217 11.42 -17.38 -6.09
C ASP A 217 9.93 -17.11 -6.38
N ALA A 218 9.27 -16.29 -5.55
CA ALA A 218 7.91 -15.85 -5.83
C ALA A 218 7.83 -15.03 -7.12
N PHE A 219 8.81 -14.14 -7.35
CA PHE A 219 8.89 -13.36 -8.58
C PHE A 219 9.13 -14.23 -9.82
N HIS A 220 9.94 -15.30 -9.70
CA HIS A 220 10.12 -16.28 -10.76
C HIS A 220 8.79 -16.91 -11.18
N ALA A 221 7.99 -17.38 -10.20
CA ALA A 221 6.68 -17.96 -10.48
C ALA A 221 5.75 -16.97 -11.20
N ASP A 222 5.76 -15.70 -10.79
CA ASP A 222 5.02 -14.63 -11.45
C ASP A 222 5.51 -14.38 -12.89
N ALA A 223 6.84 -14.37 -13.09
CA ALA A 223 7.46 -14.15 -14.40
C ALA A 223 7.13 -15.27 -15.39
N VAL A 224 7.19 -16.54 -14.96
CA VAL A 224 6.81 -17.70 -15.77
C VAL A 224 5.36 -17.60 -16.20
N ARG A 225 4.47 -17.25 -15.27
CA ARG A 225 3.04 -17.08 -15.55
C ARG A 225 2.77 -15.92 -16.51
N ALA A 226 3.43 -14.78 -16.32
CA ALA A 226 3.27 -13.58 -17.14
C ALA A 226 3.82 -13.72 -18.57
N THR A 227 4.81 -14.60 -18.77
CA THR A 227 5.44 -14.86 -20.08
C THR A 227 4.88 -16.09 -20.79
N GLY A 228 3.93 -16.81 -20.18
CA GLY A 228 3.28 -17.98 -20.77
C GLY A 228 4.17 -19.24 -20.77
N GLY A 229 5.02 -19.40 -19.76
CA GLY A 229 5.83 -20.60 -19.55
C GLY A 229 7.06 -20.74 -20.45
N LYS A 230 7.36 -19.76 -21.30
CA LYS A 230 8.53 -19.79 -22.19
C LYS A 230 9.67 -18.96 -21.61
N ALA A 231 10.39 -19.54 -20.66
CA ALA A 231 11.78 -19.16 -20.41
C ALA A 231 12.64 -19.96 -21.42
N SER A 232 13.34 -19.26 -22.32
CA SER A 232 14.32 -19.87 -23.23
C SER A 232 15.72 -19.76 -22.65
#